data_AF-A0A533Y5A8-F1
#
_entry.id   AF-A0A533Y5A8-F1
#
_cell.length_a   1.000
_cell.length_b   1.000
_cell.length_c   1.000
_cell.angle_alpha   90.00
_cell.angle_beta   90.00
_cell.angle_gamma   90.00
#
_symmetry.space_group_name_H-M   'P 1'
#
loop_
_entity.id
_entity.type
_entity.pdbx_description
1 polymer ?
#
loop_
_entity_poly.entity_id
_entity_poly.type
_entity_poly.pdbx_seq_one_letter_code
_entity_poly.pdbx_strand_id
1 'polypeptide(L)'
;MLNWLKSLFKHPELVGPAKTVQAFSTSSQPITQDGVMVEQNGWRIDSRDKRTVRLFEVPQPGIELCMVTYRAQMKTANVQVGTYLEMWCRFPGQGEFFSKGLHHAVKGTTGWASYETPFYLMKGQRPDLIKLNLVCEGAGTVWLRNVELLQTPLE
;
A
#
# COMPACT_ATOMS: atom_id res chain seq x y z
N MET A 1 -35.94 12.49 -21.96
CA MET A 1 -35.52 11.10 -21.69
C MET A 1 -34.04 10.96 -22.07
N LEU A 2 -33.07 11.25 -21.18
CA LEU A 2 -31.67 10.79 -21.31
C LEU A 2 -30.75 11.16 -20.11
N ASN A 3 -31.28 11.46 -18.92
CA ASN A 3 -30.45 11.84 -17.76
C ASN A 3 -30.21 10.71 -16.74
N TRP A 4 -30.89 9.57 -16.87
CA TRP A 4 -30.71 8.43 -15.95
C TRP A 4 -29.36 7.73 -16.14
N LEU A 5 -28.90 7.58 -17.40
CA LEU A 5 -27.64 6.87 -17.70
C LEU A 5 -26.37 7.54 -17.16
N LYS A 6 -26.40 8.83 -16.80
CA LYS A 6 -25.24 9.54 -16.23
C LYS A 6 -25.06 9.33 -14.72
N SER A 7 -26.11 8.87 -14.02
CA SER A 7 -26.08 8.68 -12.56
C SER A 7 -25.45 7.35 -12.13
N LEU A 8 -25.33 6.39 -13.06
CA LEU A 8 -24.84 5.03 -12.77
C LEU A 8 -23.29 4.95 -12.66
N PHE A 9 -22.58 6.04 -12.96
CA PHE A 9 -21.12 6.12 -12.97
C PHE A 9 -20.59 7.32 -12.18
N LYS A 10 -21.23 7.67 -11.05
CA LYS A 10 -20.54 8.55 -10.09
C LYS A 10 -19.49 7.72 -9.37
N HIS A 11 -18.22 7.97 -9.64
CA HIS A 11 -17.16 7.55 -8.75
C HIS A 11 -17.42 8.17 -7.37
N PRO A 12 -17.33 7.40 -6.28
CA PRO A 12 -17.57 7.95 -4.96
C PRO A 12 -16.54 9.05 -4.67
N GLU A 13 -17.04 10.19 -4.19
CA GLU A 13 -16.25 11.39 -3.93
C GLU A 13 -15.59 11.29 -2.55
N LEU A 14 -14.35 11.78 -2.44
CA LEU A 14 -13.62 11.80 -1.18
C LEU A 14 -14.07 12.98 -0.32
N VAL A 15 -14.39 12.71 0.95
CA VAL A 15 -14.89 13.71 1.89
C VAL A 15 -13.86 13.98 2.97
N GLY A 16 -13.36 15.21 3.00
CA GLY A 16 -12.47 15.67 4.06
C GLY A 16 -11.05 15.10 3.99
N PRO A 17 -10.23 15.36 5.02
CA PRO A 17 -8.82 14.99 5.01
C PRO A 17 -8.63 13.49 5.31
N ALA A 18 -7.54 12.94 4.79
CA ALA A 18 -7.07 11.61 5.16
C ALA A 18 -6.74 11.55 6.66
N LYS A 19 -7.09 10.44 7.31
CA LYS A 19 -6.78 10.12 8.71
C LYS A 19 -5.92 8.87 8.78
N THR A 20 -4.90 8.88 9.63
CA THR A 20 -4.06 7.70 9.85
C THR A 20 -4.86 6.61 10.57
N VAL A 21 -4.93 5.44 9.95
CA VAL A 21 -5.45 4.19 10.56
C VAL A 21 -4.34 3.53 11.37
N GLN A 22 -3.15 3.40 10.76
CA GLN A 22 -1.97 2.84 11.41
C GLN A 22 -0.71 3.46 10.81
N ALA A 23 0.27 3.78 11.65
CA ALA A 23 1.62 4.14 11.23
C ALA A 23 2.61 3.12 11.79
N PHE A 24 3.65 2.82 11.01
CA PHE A 24 4.70 1.88 11.38
C PHE A 24 6.02 2.61 11.51
N SER A 25 6.76 2.28 12.56
CA SER A 25 8.11 2.78 12.84
C SER A 25 9.07 1.60 12.94
N THR A 26 10.36 1.87 13.10
CA THR A 26 11.40 0.83 13.20
C THR A 26 11.25 -0.08 14.43
N SER A 27 10.37 0.23 15.39
CA SER A 27 9.97 -0.71 16.45
C SER A 27 8.99 -1.78 15.96
N SER A 28 8.35 -1.57 14.80
CA SER A 28 7.52 -2.55 14.12
C SER A 28 8.42 -3.49 13.32
N GLN A 29 8.26 -4.79 13.54
CA GLN A 29 9.04 -5.81 12.82
C GLN A 29 8.33 -6.17 11.50
N PRO A 30 8.98 -5.98 10.33
CA PRO A 30 8.44 -6.47 9.07
C PRO A 30 8.22 -7.98 9.11
N ILE A 31 7.21 -8.53 8.45
CA ILE A 31 6.95 -9.98 8.45
C ILE A 31 8.10 -10.74 7.77
N THR A 32 8.60 -10.23 6.65
CA THR A 32 9.76 -10.79 5.95
C THR A 32 11.04 -10.30 6.63
N GLN A 33 11.88 -11.23 7.12
CA GLN A 33 13.16 -10.91 7.75
C GLN A 33 14.34 -10.97 6.77
N ASP A 34 14.36 -11.95 5.86
CA ASP A 34 15.47 -12.13 4.92
C ASP A 34 15.61 -10.93 3.98
N GLY A 35 16.82 -10.36 3.94
CA GLY A 35 17.14 -9.19 3.13
C GLY A 35 16.51 -7.89 3.64
N VAL A 36 15.98 -7.86 4.87
CA VAL A 36 15.33 -6.68 5.47
C VAL A 36 16.08 -6.28 6.74
N MET A 37 16.57 -5.06 6.78
CA MET A 37 17.32 -4.51 7.91
C MET A 37 16.74 -3.18 8.34
N VAL A 38 16.70 -2.92 9.64
CA VAL A 38 16.43 -1.57 10.15
C VAL A 38 17.65 -0.70 9.85
N GLU A 39 17.41 0.44 9.20
CA GLU A 39 18.45 1.42 8.91
C GLU A 39 17.89 2.82 9.19
N GLN A 40 18.51 3.55 10.13
CA GLN A 40 18.05 4.86 10.59
C GLN A 40 16.59 4.85 11.05
N ASN A 41 15.71 5.60 10.37
CA ASN A 41 14.28 5.73 10.67
C ASN A 41 13.39 4.88 9.75
N GLY A 42 13.95 3.85 9.12
CA GLY A 42 13.23 3.00 8.19
C GLY A 42 13.86 1.64 8.01
N TRP A 43 13.59 1.04 6.86
CA TRP A 43 14.08 -0.28 6.50
C TRP A 43 14.83 -0.23 5.18
N ARG A 44 15.96 -0.91 5.13
CA ARG A 44 16.67 -1.25 3.90
C ARG A 44 16.27 -2.67 3.51
N ILE A 45 15.97 -2.83 2.22
CA ILE A 45 15.52 -4.09 1.64
C ILE A 45 16.42 -4.39 0.44
N ASP A 46 17.20 -5.46 0.53
CA ASP A 46 18.05 -5.94 -0.54
C ASP A 46 17.35 -7.13 -1.24
N SER A 47 17.03 -6.95 -2.52
CA SER A 47 16.45 -8.01 -3.35
C SER A 47 17.48 -8.55 -4.33
N ARG A 48 17.55 -9.88 -4.46
CA ARG A 48 18.39 -10.57 -5.44
C ARG A 48 17.63 -10.95 -6.71
N ASP A 49 16.34 -11.25 -6.56
CA ASP A 49 15.44 -11.70 -7.63
C ASP A 49 14.03 -11.12 -7.43
N LYS A 50 13.10 -11.50 -8.31
CA LYS A 50 11.69 -11.16 -8.15
C LYS A 50 11.13 -11.77 -6.86
N ARG A 51 10.60 -10.94 -5.97
CA ARG A 51 9.98 -11.37 -4.71
C ARG A 51 8.97 -10.34 -4.18
N THR A 52 8.07 -10.81 -3.33
CA THR A 52 7.24 -9.94 -2.48
C THR A 52 7.83 -9.92 -1.09
N VAL A 53 8.11 -8.73 -0.58
CA VAL A 53 8.52 -8.49 0.80
C VAL A 53 7.28 -8.08 1.59
N ARG A 54 6.81 -9.00 2.44
CA ARG A 54 5.68 -8.75 3.36
C ARG A 54 6.16 -7.85 4.49
N LEU A 55 5.60 -6.66 4.59
CA LEU A 55 5.98 -5.69 5.60
C LEU A 55 5.10 -5.85 6.82
N PHE A 56 3.83 -5.48 6.73
CA PHE A 56 2.96 -5.44 7.91
C PHE A 56 1.55 -5.93 7.61
N GLU A 57 0.83 -6.23 8.68
CA GLU A 57 -0.58 -6.58 8.65
C GLU A 57 -1.33 -5.69 9.65
N VAL A 58 -2.52 -5.24 9.25
CA VAL A 58 -3.46 -4.50 10.11
C VAL A 58 -4.71 -5.36 10.29
N PRO A 59 -4.82 -6.11 11.40
CA PRO A 59 -5.99 -6.91 11.69
C PRO A 59 -7.15 -6.04 12.16
N GLN A 60 -8.38 -6.40 11.80
CA GLN A 60 -9.62 -5.77 12.25
C GLN A 60 -9.59 -4.23 12.19
N PRO A 61 -9.28 -3.60 11.03
CA PRO A 61 -9.09 -2.16 10.93
C PRO A 61 -10.35 -1.34 11.26
N GLY A 62 -11.54 -1.94 11.22
CA GLY A 62 -12.79 -1.28 11.61
C GLY A 62 -13.26 -0.19 10.63
N ILE A 63 -12.79 -0.22 9.39
CA ILE A 63 -13.06 0.79 8.35
C ILE A 63 -14.04 0.29 7.28
N GLU A 64 -14.82 1.21 6.71
CA GLU A 64 -15.80 1.02 5.63
C GLU A 64 -16.09 2.40 5.00
N LEU A 65 -16.67 2.44 3.80
CA LEU A 65 -17.15 3.66 3.15
C LEU A 65 -16.04 4.73 3.07
N CYS A 66 -14.86 4.28 2.65
CA CYS A 66 -13.65 5.09 2.60
C CYS A 66 -12.74 4.61 1.47
N MET A 67 -11.87 5.50 1.01
CA MET A 67 -10.67 5.11 0.28
C MET A 67 -9.56 4.85 1.30
N VAL A 68 -9.03 3.63 1.27
CA VAL A 68 -7.87 3.22 2.05
C VAL A 68 -6.62 3.50 1.22
N THR A 69 -5.65 4.20 1.78
CA THR A 69 -4.39 4.50 1.11
C THR A 69 -3.24 3.87 1.86
N TYR A 70 -2.52 2.96 1.21
CA TYR A 70 -1.20 2.54 1.66
C TYR A 70 -0.17 3.55 1.15
N ARG A 71 0.52 4.24 2.06
CA ARG A 71 1.55 5.24 1.77
C ARG A 71 2.90 4.85 2.35
N ALA A 72 3.97 5.09 1.59
CA ALA A 72 5.33 5.06 2.10
C ALA A 72 6.24 6.01 1.32
N GLN A 73 7.33 6.44 1.95
CA GLN A 73 8.44 7.05 1.21
C GLN A 73 9.44 5.98 0.79
N MET A 74 9.90 6.03 -0.46
CA MET A 74 10.88 5.11 -1.02
C MET A 74 12.06 5.84 -1.63
N LYS A 75 13.24 5.23 -1.49
CA LYS A 75 14.48 5.56 -2.21
C LYS A 75 15.04 4.26 -2.77
N THR A 76 15.67 4.27 -3.94
CA THR A 76 16.19 3.05 -4.57
C THR A 76 17.67 3.18 -4.96
N ALA A 77 18.36 2.05 -5.05
CA ALA A 77 19.67 1.94 -5.67
C ALA A 77 19.70 0.68 -6.55
N ASN A 78 20.08 0.88 -7.82
CA ASN A 78 20.31 -0.19 -8.80
C ASN A 78 19.13 -1.18 -8.96
N VAL A 79 17.88 -0.73 -8.80
CA VAL A 79 16.71 -1.57 -9.07
C VAL A 79 16.61 -1.86 -10.57
N GLN A 80 16.74 -3.11 -10.97
CA GLN A 80 16.91 -3.48 -12.38
C GLN A 80 15.61 -3.48 -13.19
N VAL A 81 14.51 -3.94 -12.59
CA VAL A 81 13.22 -4.10 -13.28
C VAL A 81 12.21 -3.07 -12.77
N GLY A 82 11.81 -3.19 -11.51
CA GLY A 82 10.82 -2.33 -10.89
C GLY A 82 10.58 -2.72 -9.44
N THR A 83 10.08 -1.78 -8.64
CA THR A 83 9.55 -2.05 -7.30
C THR A 83 8.38 -1.13 -6.99
N TYR A 84 7.36 -1.64 -6.30
CA TYR A 84 6.15 -0.88 -6.00
C TYR A 84 5.46 -1.38 -4.72
N LEU A 85 4.63 -0.51 -4.16
CA LEU A 85 3.75 -0.84 -3.04
C LEU A 85 2.59 -1.72 -3.49
N GLU A 86 2.24 -2.70 -2.67
CA GLU A 86 1.10 -3.59 -2.88
C GLU A 86 0.31 -3.71 -1.59
N MET A 87 -1.01 -3.61 -1.70
CA MET A 87 -1.95 -3.78 -0.59
C MET A 87 -2.93 -4.90 -0.90
N TRP A 88 -3.23 -5.76 0.07
CA TRP A 88 -4.30 -6.75 -0.01
C TRP A 88 -5.32 -6.51 1.10
N CYS A 89 -6.59 -6.48 0.75
CA CYS A 89 -7.72 -6.41 1.67
C CYS A 89 -8.44 -7.76 1.67
N ARG A 90 -8.50 -8.41 2.83
CA ARG A 90 -9.30 -9.63 3.03
C ARG A 90 -10.67 -9.28 3.56
N PHE A 91 -11.69 -9.88 2.96
CA PHE A 91 -13.09 -9.72 3.36
C PHE A 91 -13.64 -11.07 3.82
N PRO A 92 -14.23 -11.15 5.03
CA PRO A 92 -14.83 -12.38 5.54
C PRO A 92 -15.82 -12.99 4.54
N GLY A 93 -15.61 -14.27 4.20
CA GLY A 93 -16.47 -15.02 3.27
C GLY A 93 -16.36 -14.63 1.79
N GLN A 94 -15.57 -13.62 1.43
CA GLN A 94 -15.45 -13.12 0.04
C GLN A 94 -14.04 -13.25 -0.55
N GLY A 95 -13.02 -13.53 0.28
CA GLY A 95 -11.64 -13.73 -0.15
C GLY A 95 -10.78 -12.47 -0.03
N GLU A 96 -9.74 -12.37 -0.86
CA GLU A 96 -8.76 -11.27 -0.84
C GLU A 96 -8.72 -10.53 -2.18
N PHE A 97 -8.67 -9.20 -2.11
CA PHE A 97 -8.59 -8.30 -3.26
C PHE A 97 -7.37 -7.40 -3.09
N PHE A 98 -6.72 -7.04 -4.19
CA PHE A 98 -5.48 -6.28 -4.15
C PHE A 98 -5.60 -4.91 -4.81
N SER A 99 -4.71 -4.02 -4.40
CA SER A 99 -4.29 -2.85 -5.16
C SER A 99 -2.78 -2.87 -5.30
N LYS A 100 -2.28 -2.62 -6.52
CA LYS A 100 -0.85 -2.70 -6.86
C LYS A 100 -0.42 -1.41 -7.53
N GLY A 101 0.64 -0.78 -7.02
CA GLY A 101 1.26 0.39 -7.62
C GLY A 101 2.06 0.12 -8.92
N LEU A 102 1.64 -0.83 -9.76
CA LEU A 102 2.40 -1.28 -10.94
C LEU A 102 2.71 -0.15 -11.92
N HIS A 103 1.76 0.77 -12.12
CA HIS A 103 1.95 1.95 -12.98
C HIS A 103 2.93 2.98 -12.40
N HIS A 104 3.30 2.84 -11.13
CA HIS A 104 4.25 3.69 -10.41
C HIS A 104 5.49 2.93 -9.97
N ALA A 105 5.80 1.79 -10.61
CA ALA A 105 6.99 1.01 -10.31
C ALA A 105 8.27 1.85 -10.47
N VAL A 106 9.10 1.84 -9.43
CA VAL A 106 10.36 2.58 -9.37
C VAL A 106 11.49 1.71 -9.90
N LYS A 107 12.32 2.25 -10.78
CA LYS A 107 13.48 1.58 -11.37
C LYS A 107 14.73 2.45 -11.22
N GLY A 108 15.89 1.81 -11.16
CA GLY A 108 17.19 2.45 -11.12
C GLY A 108 17.61 2.90 -9.73
N THR A 109 18.30 4.04 -9.67
CA THR A 109 18.73 4.70 -8.43
C THR A 109 18.01 6.04 -8.33
N THR A 110 17.29 6.25 -7.25
CA THR A 110 16.44 7.44 -7.05
C THR A 110 16.68 8.08 -5.69
N GLY A 111 16.26 9.33 -5.55
CA GLY A 111 16.10 9.98 -4.24
C GLY A 111 14.84 9.51 -3.51
N TRP A 112 14.61 10.08 -2.33
CA TRP A 112 13.37 9.86 -1.58
C TRP A 112 12.18 10.51 -2.29
N ALA A 113 11.11 9.74 -2.49
CA ALA A 113 9.81 10.22 -2.96
C ALA A 113 8.67 9.49 -2.25
N SER A 114 7.47 10.08 -2.24
CA SER A 114 6.27 9.46 -1.66
C SER A 114 5.53 8.63 -2.71
N TYR A 115 5.09 7.44 -2.32
CA TYR A 115 4.35 6.52 -3.16
C TYR A 115 3.09 6.08 -2.43
N GLU A 116 2.01 5.93 -3.17
CA GLU A 116 0.69 5.59 -2.64
C GLU A 116 0.03 4.50 -3.48
N THR A 117 -0.80 3.69 -2.83
CA THR A 117 -1.61 2.67 -3.48
C THR A 117 -3.01 2.66 -2.83
N PRO A 118 -4.03 3.21 -3.52
CA PRO A 118 -5.37 3.34 -2.97
C PRO A 118 -6.23 2.08 -3.19
N PHE A 119 -7.21 1.85 -2.32
CA PHE A 119 -8.25 0.82 -2.44
C PHE A 119 -9.58 1.37 -1.93
N TYR A 120 -10.63 1.31 -2.74
CA TYR A 120 -11.95 1.83 -2.35
C TYR A 120 -12.75 0.76 -1.61
N LEU A 121 -13.26 1.12 -0.43
CA LEU A 121 -14.21 0.34 0.35
C LEU A 121 -15.59 1.00 0.24
N MET A 122 -16.49 0.36 -0.47
CA MET A 122 -17.89 0.76 -0.58
C MET A 122 -18.68 0.33 0.67
N LYS A 123 -19.93 0.79 0.77
CA LYS A 123 -20.87 0.30 1.79
C LYS A 123 -20.98 -1.22 1.75
N GLY A 124 -20.89 -1.87 2.91
CA GLY A 124 -20.88 -3.33 3.08
C GLY A 124 -19.49 -3.97 2.96
N GLN A 125 -18.47 -3.24 2.51
CA GLN A 125 -17.12 -3.76 2.34
C GLN A 125 -16.27 -3.46 3.58
N ARG A 126 -16.22 -4.42 4.50
CA ARG A 126 -15.46 -4.34 5.76
C ARG A 126 -14.34 -5.38 5.75
N PRO A 127 -13.09 -4.99 5.46
CA PRO A 127 -11.99 -5.94 5.52
C PRO A 127 -11.66 -6.26 6.98
N ASP A 128 -11.31 -7.52 7.23
CA ASP A 128 -10.90 -8.00 8.56
C ASP A 128 -9.37 -8.15 8.69
N LEU A 129 -8.65 -8.01 7.57
CA LEU A 129 -7.20 -7.97 7.49
C LEU A 129 -6.77 -7.13 6.29
N ILE A 130 -5.81 -6.23 6.50
CA ILE A 130 -5.11 -5.51 5.43
C ILE A 130 -3.62 -5.87 5.48
N LYS A 131 -3.06 -6.31 4.36
CA LYS A 131 -1.64 -6.68 4.23
C LYS A 131 -0.91 -5.63 3.40
N LEU A 132 0.26 -5.20 3.87
CA LEU A 132 1.09 -4.18 3.24
C LEU A 132 2.41 -4.81 2.80
N ASN A 133 2.70 -4.71 1.51
CA ASN A 133 3.83 -5.38 0.87
C ASN A 133 4.63 -4.39 0.01
N LEU A 134 5.93 -4.68 -0.15
CA LEU A 134 6.74 -4.16 -1.25
C LEU A 134 6.97 -5.30 -2.26
N VAL A 135 6.62 -5.09 -3.53
CA VAL A 135 6.99 -6.00 -4.60
C VAL A 135 8.32 -5.55 -5.21
N CYS A 136 9.26 -6.46 -5.33
CA CYS A 136 10.52 -6.27 -6.06
C CYS A 136 10.48 -7.18 -7.29
N GLU A 137 10.63 -6.61 -8.48
CA GLU A 137 10.55 -7.36 -9.74
C GLU A 137 11.91 -7.87 -10.25
N GLY A 138 12.97 -7.63 -9.49
CA GLY A 138 14.33 -8.08 -9.79
C GLY A 138 15.31 -7.63 -8.71
N ALA A 139 16.60 -7.68 -9.03
CA ALA A 139 17.65 -7.27 -8.11
C ALA A 139 17.66 -5.75 -7.86
N GLY A 140 18.09 -5.35 -6.67
CA GLY A 140 18.29 -3.96 -6.27
C GLY A 140 18.07 -3.73 -4.78
N THR A 141 18.34 -2.51 -4.33
CA THR A 141 18.12 -2.09 -2.94
C THR A 141 17.03 -1.03 -2.87
N VAL A 142 16.12 -1.17 -1.91
CA VAL A 142 15.05 -0.22 -1.62
C VAL A 142 15.15 0.20 -0.17
N TRP A 143 15.07 1.49 0.10
CA TRP A 143 14.85 2.01 1.44
C TRP A 143 13.42 2.51 1.56
N LEU A 144 12.76 2.17 2.67
CA LEU A 144 11.40 2.54 3.00
C LEU A 144 11.36 3.26 4.34
N ARG A 145 10.54 4.30 4.45
CA ARG A 145 10.21 4.96 5.73
C ARG A 145 8.82 5.58 5.66
N ASN A 146 8.30 6.02 6.81
CA ASN A 146 6.98 6.63 6.93
C ASN A 146 5.89 5.73 6.31
N VAL A 147 5.90 4.45 6.69
CA VAL A 147 4.92 3.46 6.22
C VAL A 147 3.63 3.66 6.99
N GLU A 148 2.55 3.98 6.27
CA GLU A 148 1.26 4.34 6.85
C GLU A 148 0.10 3.68 6.09
N LEU A 149 -0.93 3.32 6.84
CA LEU A 149 -2.26 3.04 6.32
C LEU A 149 -3.16 4.23 6.69
N LEU A 150 -3.80 4.83 5.69
CA LEU A 150 -4.68 5.98 5.84
C LEU A 150 -6.08 5.62 5.38
N GLN A 151 -7.07 6.36 5.87
CA GLN A 151 -8.43 6.34 5.35
C GLN A 151 -8.90 7.75 5.01
N THR A 152 -9.61 7.89 3.90
CA THR A 152 -10.32 9.10 3.51
C THR A 152 -11.79 8.73 3.30
N PRO A 153 -12.75 9.31 4.04
CA PRO A 153 -14.16 9.00 3.90
C PRO A 153 -14.68 9.19 2.46
N LEU A 154 -15.71 8.44 2.08
CA LEU A 154 -16.47 8.63 0.84
C LEU A 154 -17.85 9.24 1.13
N GLU A 155 -18.42 9.94 0.15
CA GLU A 155 -19.85 10.33 0.14
C GLU A 155 -20.80 9.13 -0.04
#